data_AF-A0A959W4T8-F1
#
_entry.id   AF-A0A959W4T8-F1
#
_cell.length_a   1.000
_cell.length_b   1.000
_cell.length_c   1.000
_cell.angle_alpha   90.00
_cell.angle_beta   90.00
_cell.angle_gamma   90.00
#
_symmetry.space_group_name_H-M   'P 1'
#
loop_
_entity.id
_entity.type
_entity.pdbx_description
1 polymer ?
#
loop_
_entity_poly.entity_id
_entity_poly.type
_entity_poly.pdbx_seq_one_letter_code
_entity_poly.pdbx_strand_id
1 'polypeptide(L)' 'MAERDYLSAISDRIVVFDGGMGATLEMFDLTQEDYGGLLGKCHEALVLNRPDVIEGVHTSMI' A
#
# COMPACT_ATOMS: atom_id res chain seq x y z
N MET A 1 13.03 9.13 16.73
CA MET A 1 12.51 9.32 15.35
C MET A 1 12.88 10.72 14.92
N ALA A 2 13.45 10.88 13.72
CA ALA A 2 13.61 12.23 13.16
C ALA A 2 12.22 12.85 12.99
N GLU A 3 12.06 14.09 13.42
CA GLU A 3 10.84 14.86 13.21
C GLU A 3 10.69 15.07 11.70
N ARG A 4 9.80 14.31 11.08
CA ARG A 4 9.47 14.42 9.65
C ARG A 4 8.29 15.37 9.55
N ASP A 5 8.58 16.66 9.69
CA ASP A 5 7.56 17.69 9.48
C ASP A 5 7.19 17.75 7.99
N TYR A 6 5.96 17.34 7.70
CA TYR A 6 5.42 17.39 6.35
C TYR A 6 5.41 18.80 5.78
N LEU A 7 5.09 19.83 6.59
CA LEU A 7 4.98 21.21 6.11
C LEU A 7 6.35 21.78 5.74
N SER A 8 7.37 21.54 6.57
CA SER A 8 8.76 21.89 6.23
C SER A 8 9.26 21.10 5.01
N ALA A 9 8.89 19.84 4.85
CA ALA A 9 9.33 19.05 3.69
C ALA A 9 8.79 19.61 2.37
N ILE A 10 7.50 19.96 2.31
CA ILE A 10 6.88 20.50 1.10
C ILE A 10 7.26 21.96 0.82
N SER A 11 7.74 22.73 1.81
CA SER A 11 8.27 24.09 1.58
C SER A 11 9.65 24.08 0.92
N ASP A 12 10.47 23.08 1.26
CA ASP A 12 11.88 23.04 0.85
C ASP A 12 12.11 22.30 -0.46
N ARG A 13 11.26 21.31 -0.78
CA ARG A 13 11.44 20.45 -1.96
C ARG A 13 10.12 19.84 -2.44
N ILE A 14 10.16 19.31 -3.66
CA ILE A 14 9.09 18.46 -4.18
C ILE A 14 9.06 17.15 -3.39
N VAL A 15 7.88 16.80 -2.88
CA VAL A 15 7.62 15.52 -2.21
C VAL A 15 6.90 14.60 -3.20
N VAL A 16 7.46 13.39 -3.37
CA VAL A 16 6.87 12.34 -4.19
C VAL A 16 6.15 11.36 -3.26
N PHE A 17 4.91 11.03 -3.60
CA PHE A 17 4.13 10.01 -2.91
C PHE A 17 4.18 8.70 -3.71
N ASP A 18 3.84 7.60 -3.04
CA ASP A 18 3.68 6.32 -3.69
C ASP A 18 2.51 6.33 -4.69
N GLY A 19 2.44 5.27 -5.48
CA GLY A 19 1.44 5.08 -6.51
C GLY A 19 0.09 4.57 -5.97
N GLY A 20 -0.79 4.19 -6.89
CA GLY A 20 -2.09 3.62 -6.54
C GLY A 20 -1.99 2.19 -6.03
N MET A 21 -2.37 1.95 -4.77
CA MET A 21 -2.38 0.62 -4.17
C MET A 21 -3.30 -0.36 -4.88
N GLY A 22 -4.58 -0.01 -5.07
CA GLY A 22 -5.55 -0.90 -5.70
C GLY A 22 -5.13 -1.34 -7.11
N ALA A 23 -4.70 -0.40 -7.96
CA ALA A 23 -4.24 -0.72 -9.31
C ALA A 23 -3.00 -1.63 -9.32
N THR A 24 -2.12 -1.50 -8.33
CA THR A 24 -0.93 -2.36 -8.20
C THR A 24 -1.32 -3.75 -7.71
N LEU A 25 -2.26 -3.86 -6.77
CA LEU A 25 -2.79 -5.12 -6.24
C LEU A 25 -3.53 -5.94 -7.31
N GLU A 26 -4.19 -5.29 -8.26
CA GLU A 26 -4.84 -5.96 -9.39
C GLU A 26 -3.85 -6.70 -10.32
N MET A 27 -2.54 -6.44 -10.23
CA MET A 27 -1.52 -7.15 -10.99
C MET A 27 -1.10 -8.48 -10.34
N PHE A 28 -1.49 -8.73 -9.09
CA PHE A 28 -1.20 -9.96 -8.37
C PHE A 28 -2.32 -10.99 -8.58
N ASP A 29 -1.95 -12.27 -8.61
CA ASP A 29 -2.91 -13.36 -8.69
C ASP A 29 -3.47 -13.68 -7.29
N LEU A 30 -4.29 -12.76 -6.76
CA LEU A 30 -4.92 -12.87 -5.45
C LEU A 30 -6.29 -13.55 -5.57
N THR A 31 -6.50 -14.54 -4.71
CA THR A 31 -7.73 -15.33 -4.64
C THR A 31 -8.69 -14.76 -3.60
N GLN A 32 -9.97 -15.16 -3.60
CA GLN A 32 -10.92 -14.75 -2.55
C GLN A 32 -10.50 -15.20 -1.13
N GLU A 33 -9.72 -16.27 -1.01
CA GLU A 33 -9.20 -16.73 0.27
C GLU A 33 -8.18 -15.74 0.85
N ASP A 34 -7.35 -15.14 0.00
CA ASP A 34 -6.41 -14.08 0.40
C ASP A 34 -7.13 -12.86 1.00
N TYR A 35 -8.38 -12.62 0.61
CA TYR A 35 -9.25 -11.58 1.16
C TYR A 35 -10.03 -12.03 2.40
N GLY A 36 -9.75 -13.22 2.95
CA GLY A 36 -10.47 -13.79 4.09
C GLY A 36 -11.89 -14.25 3.74
N GLY A 37 -12.16 -14.55 2.47
CA GLY A 37 -13.48 -15.00 2.00
C GLY A 37 -14.55 -13.90 1.93
N LEU A 38 -14.16 -12.63 2.08
CA LEU A 38 -15.08 -11.49 1.93
C LEU A 38 -15.63 -11.40 0.49
N LEU A 39 -16.82 -10.83 0.35
CA LEU A 39 -17.44 -10.64 -0.96
C LEU A 39 -16.71 -9.54 -1.74
N GLY A 40 -16.24 -9.86 -2.95
CA GLY A 40 -15.49 -8.93 -3.80
C GLY A 40 -14.02 -8.79 -3.41
N LYS A 41 -13.35 -7.77 -3.95
CA LYS A 41 -11.93 -7.45 -3.66
C LYS A 41 -11.83 -6.29 -2.66
N CYS A 42 -11.95 -6.61 -1.36
CA CYS A 42 -11.70 -5.64 -0.29
C CYS A 42 -10.19 -5.58 0.00
N HIS A 43 -9.45 -4.74 -0.73
CA HIS A 43 -7.99 -4.62 -0.61
C HIS A 43 -7.52 -4.33 0.83
N GLU A 44 -8.32 -3.64 1.63
CA GLU A 44 -8.02 -3.36 3.03
C GLU A 44 -7.91 -4.66 3.87
N ALA A 45 -8.63 -5.72 3.50
CA ALA A 45 -8.56 -7.01 4.20
C ALA A 45 -7.19 -7.69 4.05
N LEU A 46 -6.42 -7.36 3.01
CA LEU A 46 -5.09 -7.90 2.80
C LEU A 46 -4.10 -7.44 3.88
N VAL A 47 -4.36 -6.31 4.55
CA VAL A 47 -3.54 -5.87 5.70
C VAL A 47 -3.51 -6.92 6.81
N LEU A 48 -4.62 -7.66 7.01
CA LEU A 48 -4.72 -8.70 8.02
C LEU A 48 -4.38 -10.09 7.46
N ASN A 49 -4.79 -10.38 6.23
CA ASN A 49 -4.73 -11.74 5.67
C ASN A 49 -3.46 -12.00 4.84
N ARG A 50 -2.91 -10.97 4.19
CA ARG A 50 -1.70 -11.02 3.33
C ARG A 50 -0.80 -9.79 3.56
N PRO A 51 -0.33 -9.55 4.79
CA PRO A 51 0.52 -8.40 5.09
C PRO A 51 1.83 -8.40 4.28
N ASP A 52 2.30 -9.58 3.87
CA ASP A 52 3.46 -9.76 3.01
C ASP A 52 3.28 -9.11 1.63
N VAL A 53 2.07 -9.16 1.07
CA VAL A 53 1.75 -8.52 -0.22
C VAL A 53 1.75 -7.00 -0.07
N ILE A 54 1.14 -6.49 1.00
CA ILE A 54 1.08 -5.05 1.28
C ILE A 54 2.48 -4.47 1.51
N GLU A 55 3.31 -5.15 2.30
CA GLU A 55 4.71 -4.79 2.49
C GLU A 55 5.50 -4.81 1.17
N GLY A 56 5.28 -5.85 0.35
CA GLY A 56 5.90 -5.97 -0.97
C GLY A 56 5.56 -4.80 -1.89
N VAL A 57 4.30 -4.37 -1.92
CA VAL A 57 3.88 -3.22 -2.73
C VAL A 57 4.54 -1.93 -2.23
N HIS A 58 4.50 -1.63 -0.93
CA HIS A 58 5.15 -0.43 -0.40
C HIS A 58 6.66 -0.42 -0.67
N THR A 59 7.32 -1.56 -0.50
CA THR A 59 8.77 -1.67 -0.70
C THR A 59 9.18 -1.52 -2.17
N SER A 60 8.29 -1.81 -3.13
CA SER A 60 8.57 -1.62 -4.55
C SER A 60 8.65 -0.16 -5.01
N MET A 61 8.28 0.80 -4.15
CA MET A 61 8.18 2.23 -4.45
C MET A 61 9.07 3.11 -3.56
N ILE A 62 10.02 2.50 -2.84
CA ILE A 62 11.05 3.14 -2.00
C ILE A 62 12.40 3.01 -2.71
#